data_AF-W0A8N7-F1
#
_entry.id   AF-W0A8N7-F1
#
_cell.length_a   1.000
_cell.length_b   1.000
_cell.length_c   1.000
_cell.angle_alpha   90.00
_cell.angle_beta   90.00
_cell.angle_gamma   90.00
#
_symmetry.space_group_name_H-M   'P 1'
#
loop_
_entity.id
_entity.type
_entity.pdbx_description
1 polymer ?
#
loop_
_entity_poly.entity_id
_entity_poly.type
_entity_poly.pdbx_seq_one_letter_code
_entity_poly.pdbx_strand_id
1 'polypeptide(L)'
;MARSSRSYDWGFPRWRGYGSKREAVEVRLCDRHGCDRPGDRPAPKSPNSPERWYFCEEHAAEYNRNWNYFEGLNAEEAAAREAQERRSAAGYAEASHYGWGGAGDGTRSRDELRALAVLGLESDADFDMVKTAWRALAKTNHPDVNRGDAAAAERFQAIQAAYEVLRAAEERRTQPSRAR
;
A
#
# COMPACT_ATOMS: atom_id res chain seq x y z
N MET A 1 43.83 -26.81 19.04
CA MET A 1 42.90 -27.00 17.89
C MET A 1 41.47 -26.80 18.40
N ALA A 2 40.92 -25.61 18.23
CA ALA A 2 39.54 -25.29 18.62
C ALA A 2 38.58 -25.87 17.57
N ARG A 3 37.58 -26.63 18.01
CA ARG A 3 36.57 -27.25 17.14
C ARG A 3 35.65 -26.15 16.62
N SER A 4 35.48 -26.04 15.30
CA SER A 4 34.55 -25.10 14.70
C SER A 4 33.11 -25.45 15.10
N SER A 5 32.42 -24.53 15.77
CA SER A 5 30.97 -24.62 15.93
C SER A 5 30.34 -24.32 14.58
N ARG A 6 29.79 -25.35 13.92
CA ARG A 6 29.03 -25.18 12.68
C ARG A 6 27.83 -24.28 12.97
N SER A 7 27.73 -23.15 12.27
CA SER A 7 26.55 -22.27 12.31
C SER A 7 25.32 -23.06 11.83
N TYR A 8 24.30 -23.15 12.67
CA TYR A 8 22.98 -23.72 12.34
C TYR A 8 21.99 -22.64 11.88
N ASP A 9 22.43 -21.62 11.13
CA ASP A 9 21.53 -20.60 10.56
C ASP A 9 21.98 -20.21 9.14
N TRP A 10 21.73 -21.09 8.16
CA TRP A 10 21.92 -20.78 6.74
C TRP A 10 20.96 -21.57 5.84
N GLY A 11 19.67 -21.20 5.80
CA GLY A 11 18.78 -21.72 4.74
C GLY A 11 17.28 -21.48 4.94
N PHE A 12 16.66 -20.86 3.94
CA PHE A 12 15.22 -20.69 3.70
C PHE A 12 14.53 -22.04 3.39
N PRO A 13 13.20 -22.29 3.63
CA PRO A 13 12.11 -21.39 4.04
C PRO A 13 12.02 -21.11 5.55
N ARG A 14 11.91 -19.83 5.90
CA ARG A 14 12.16 -19.29 7.25
C ARG A 14 10.85 -19.06 8.03
N TRP A 15 10.15 -20.13 8.43
CA TRP A 15 9.15 -20.05 9.50
C TRP A 15 9.65 -20.88 10.69
N ARG A 16 10.36 -20.23 11.62
CA ARG A 16 10.52 -20.79 12.97
C ARG A 16 9.11 -20.85 13.58
N GLY A 17 8.79 -21.95 14.26
CA GLY A 17 7.60 -22.01 15.10
C GLY A 17 7.67 -20.89 16.14
N TYR A 18 6.58 -20.12 16.27
CA TYR A 18 6.46 -19.07 17.29
C TYR A 18 6.44 -19.71 18.67
N GLY A 19 7.62 -20.06 19.17
CA GLY A 19 7.84 -20.39 20.56
C GLY A 19 7.72 -19.10 21.36
N SER A 20 6.56 -18.92 21.98
CA SER A 20 6.26 -17.86 22.92
C SER A 20 7.20 -17.95 24.12
N LYS A 21 8.36 -17.32 24.03
CA LYS A 21 9.08 -16.89 25.21
C LYS A 21 8.24 -15.84 25.91
N ARG A 22 7.47 -16.24 26.93
CA ARG A 22 6.89 -15.32 27.91
C ARG A 22 7.99 -14.94 28.90
N GLU A 23 8.97 -14.20 28.42
CA GLU A 23 9.87 -13.47 29.31
C GLU A 23 9.07 -12.31 29.89
N ALA A 24 9.17 -12.09 31.21
CA ALA A 24 8.52 -10.96 31.85
C ALA A 24 9.09 -9.66 31.26
N VAL A 25 8.26 -8.94 30.50
CA VAL A 25 8.65 -7.65 29.94
C VAL A 25 8.71 -6.66 31.11
N GLU A 26 9.88 -6.10 31.37
CA GLU A 26 10.04 -5.02 32.35
C GLU A 26 9.25 -3.81 31.86
N VAL A 27 8.10 -3.55 32.49
CA VAL A 27 7.24 -2.42 32.15
C VAL A 27 7.76 -1.17 32.86
N ARG A 28 8.25 -0.21 32.09
CA ARG A 28 8.58 1.14 32.59
C ARG A 28 7.31 1.86 33.04
N LEU A 29 7.37 2.58 34.16
CA LEU A 29 6.28 3.44 34.61
C LEU A 29 6.35 4.81 33.94
N CYS A 30 5.21 5.51 33.93
CA CYS A 30 5.09 6.86 33.42
C CYS A 30 5.91 7.85 34.26
N ASP A 31 6.69 8.72 33.62
CA ASP A 31 7.52 9.71 34.29
C ASP A 31 6.74 10.93 34.84
N ARG A 32 5.41 10.98 34.64
CA ARG A 32 4.56 12.05 35.19
C ARG A 32 4.39 11.82 36.70
N HIS A 33 4.64 12.87 37.49
CA HIS A 33 4.49 12.83 38.94
C HIS A 33 3.10 12.31 39.36
N GLY A 34 3.08 11.21 40.13
CA GLY A 34 1.86 10.59 40.64
C GLY A 34 1.12 9.70 39.64
N CYS A 35 1.75 9.27 38.54
CA CYS A 35 1.15 8.34 37.57
C CYS A 35 1.82 6.96 37.62
N ASP A 36 1.07 5.93 37.99
CA ASP A 36 1.56 4.54 38.06
C ASP A 36 1.24 3.72 36.79
N ARG A 37 0.84 4.39 35.70
CA ARG A 37 0.51 3.72 34.43
C ARG A 37 1.78 3.34 33.66
N PRO A 38 1.73 2.34 32.77
CA PRO A 38 2.87 2.02 31.89
C PRO A 38 3.26 3.22 31.02
N GLY A 39 4.56 3.52 30.98
CA GLY A 39 5.18 4.57 30.17
C GLY A 39 5.83 3.98 28.91
N ASP A 40 5.04 3.72 27.89
CA ASP A 40 5.46 3.12 26.62
C ASP A 40 5.75 4.15 25.51
N ARG A 41 5.35 5.41 25.70
CA ARG A 41 5.43 6.46 24.68
C ARG A 41 6.57 7.44 24.98
N PRO A 42 7.70 7.37 24.25
CA PRO A 42 8.82 8.28 24.45
C PRO A 42 8.52 9.67 23.87
N ALA A 43 8.80 10.72 24.64
CA ALA A 43 8.64 12.12 24.26
C ALA A 43 9.98 12.88 24.44
N PRO A 44 10.40 13.75 23.50
CA PRO A 44 11.68 14.47 23.57
C PRO A 44 11.65 15.50 24.70
N LYS A 45 12.68 15.62 25.56
CA LYS A 45 12.64 16.57 26.68
C LYS A 45 12.79 18.04 26.27
N SER A 46 13.50 18.29 25.17
CA SER A 46 13.69 19.62 24.60
C SER A 46 13.89 19.51 23.08
N PRO A 47 13.64 20.59 22.32
CA PRO A 47 13.88 20.61 20.88
C PRO A 47 15.32 20.18 20.57
N ASN A 48 15.49 19.17 19.70
CA ASN A 48 16.77 18.61 19.28
C ASN A 48 17.65 17.96 20.38
N SER A 49 17.10 17.59 21.54
CA SER A 49 17.86 16.79 22.52
C SER A 49 17.63 15.28 22.36
N PRO A 50 18.65 14.45 22.65
CA PRO A 50 18.52 12.99 22.65
C PRO A 50 17.78 12.45 23.88
N GLU A 51 17.55 13.31 24.89
CA GLU A 51 16.89 12.92 26.13
C GLU A 51 15.39 12.73 25.93
N ARG A 52 14.83 11.70 26.59
CA ARG A 52 13.43 11.31 26.45
C ARG A 52 12.75 11.13 27.80
N TRP A 53 11.50 11.59 27.89
CA TRP A 53 10.52 11.20 28.90
C TRP A 53 9.72 10.01 28.39
N TYR A 54 9.20 9.17 29.29
CA TYR A 54 8.32 8.05 28.98
C TYR A 54 6.95 8.29 29.61
N PHE A 55 5.93 8.49 28.78
CA PHE A 55 4.57 8.79 29.22
C PHE A 55 3.59 7.65 28.91
N CYS A 56 2.50 7.59 29.67
CA CYS A 56 1.31 6.83 29.31
C CYS A 56 0.51 7.57 28.24
N GLU A 57 -0.53 6.94 27.69
CA GLU A 57 -1.35 7.50 26.61
C GLU A 57 -1.87 8.92 26.86
N GLU A 58 -2.48 9.13 28.02
CA GLU A 58 -3.10 10.42 28.37
C GLU A 58 -2.04 11.52 28.53
N HIS A 59 -0.92 11.22 29.19
CA HIS A 59 0.14 12.20 29.40
C HIS A 59 0.97 12.46 28.14
N ALA A 60 1.14 11.47 27.26
CA ALA A 60 1.74 11.69 25.96
C ALA A 60 0.86 12.62 25.09
N ALA A 61 -0.47 12.46 25.17
CA ALA A 61 -1.40 13.35 24.48
C ALA A 61 -1.36 14.79 25.05
N GLU A 62 -1.32 14.96 26.38
CA GLU A 62 -1.11 16.26 27.02
C GLU A 62 0.20 16.91 26.60
N TYR A 63 1.29 16.13 26.61
CA TYR A 63 2.61 16.58 26.20
C TYR A 63 2.62 17.08 24.76
N ASN A 64 2.07 16.29 23.83
CA ASN A 64 2.01 16.61 22.41
C ASN A 64 1.13 17.84 22.13
N ARG A 65 0.03 18.03 22.88
CA ARG A 65 -0.82 19.23 22.75
C ARG A 65 -0.10 20.50 23.19
N ASN A 66 0.76 20.41 24.20
CA ASN A 66 1.52 21.55 24.71
C ASN A 66 2.90 21.71 24.03
N TRP A 67 3.28 20.79 23.15
CA TRP A 67 4.57 20.83 22.49
C TRP A 67 4.59 21.85 21.36
N ASN A 68 5.31 22.95 21.55
CA ASN A 68 5.57 23.88 20.48
C ASN A 68 6.84 23.47 19.73
N TYR A 69 6.68 22.84 18.56
CA TYR A 69 7.79 22.46 17.69
C TYR A 69 8.68 23.66 17.29
N PHE A 70 8.15 24.89 17.35
CA PHE A 70 8.85 26.13 17.00
C PHE A 70 9.45 26.87 18.21
N GLU A 71 9.40 26.33 19.43
CA GLU A 71 10.13 26.92 20.56
C GLU A 71 11.64 26.92 20.26
N GLY A 72 12.16 28.07 19.81
CA GLY A 72 13.58 28.28 19.50
C GLY A 72 13.91 28.55 18.03
N LEU A 73 12.94 28.57 17.11
CA LEU A 73 13.11 29.10 15.74
C LEU A 73 12.54 30.53 15.70
N ASN A 74 13.28 31.49 15.16
CA ASN A 74 12.68 32.78 14.80
C ASN A 74 11.52 32.52 13.80
N ALA A 75 10.45 33.31 13.84
CA ALA A 75 9.29 33.16 12.95
C ALA A 75 9.69 33.06 11.46
N GLU A 76 10.77 33.75 11.05
CA GLU A 76 11.35 33.62 9.71
C GLU A 76 11.97 32.25 9.42
N GLU A 77 12.69 31.65 10.37
CA GLU A 77 13.34 30.35 10.20
C GLU A 77 12.32 29.20 10.22
N ALA A 78 11.27 29.33 11.04
CA ALA A 78 10.11 28.44 11.06
C ALA A 78 9.40 28.43 9.70
N ALA A 79 9.11 29.62 9.15
CA ALA A 79 8.48 29.77 7.84
C ALA A 79 9.37 29.23 6.70
N ALA A 80 10.68 29.44 6.79
CA ALA A 80 11.64 28.94 5.81
C ALA A 80 11.71 27.40 5.79
N ARG A 81 11.67 26.75 6.96
CA ARG A 81 11.60 25.28 7.07
C ARG A 81 10.26 24.74 6.58
N GLU A 82 9.15 25.34 6.96
CA GLU A 82 7.82 24.94 6.48
C GLU A 82 7.73 25.09 4.94
N ALA A 83 8.34 26.13 4.36
CA ALA A 83 8.45 26.29 2.91
C ALA A 83 9.38 25.25 2.27
N GLN A 84 10.43 24.80 2.95
CA GLN A 84 11.32 23.74 2.47
C GLN A 84 10.66 22.37 2.55
N GLU A 85 9.99 22.05 3.65
CA GLU A 85 9.19 20.84 3.84
C GLU A 85 8.03 20.76 2.86
N ARG A 86 7.30 21.86 2.64
CA ARG A 86 6.26 21.93 1.59
C ARG A 86 6.84 21.66 0.20
N ARG A 87 8.03 22.20 -0.12
CA ARG A 87 8.71 21.93 -1.40
C ARG A 87 9.11 20.46 -1.54
N SER A 88 9.66 19.85 -0.49
CA SER A 88 10.02 18.42 -0.49
C SER A 88 8.78 17.53 -0.57
N ALA A 89 7.74 17.81 0.21
CA ALA A 89 6.47 17.09 0.18
C ALA A 89 5.74 17.24 -1.17
N ALA A 90 5.79 18.43 -1.78
CA ALA A 90 5.31 18.64 -3.14
C ALA A 90 6.07 17.77 -4.15
N GLY A 91 7.38 17.59 -3.99
CA GLY A 91 8.16 16.66 -4.82
C GLY A 91 7.73 15.19 -4.69
N TYR A 92 7.32 14.74 -3.49
CA TYR A 92 6.76 13.39 -3.31
C TYR A 92 5.33 13.26 -3.84
N ALA A 93 4.51 14.31 -3.72
CA ALA A 93 3.19 14.35 -4.35
C ALA A 93 3.31 14.36 -5.89
N GLU A 94 4.27 15.10 -6.45
CA GLU A 94 4.56 15.14 -7.88
C GLU A 94 5.15 13.82 -8.39
N ALA A 95 5.95 13.11 -7.58
CA ALA A 95 6.45 11.78 -7.91
C ALA A 95 5.35 10.71 -8.03
N SER A 96 4.13 10.97 -7.55
CA SER A 96 2.97 10.12 -7.86
C SER A 96 2.57 10.17 -9.35
N HIS A 97 3.00 11.21 -10.09
CA HIS A 97 2.81 11.32 -11.54
C HIS A 97 3.88 10.58 -12.36
N TYR A 98 5.08 10.32 -11.82
CA TYR A 98 6.12 9.57 -12.51
C TYR A 98 6.06 8.08 -12.12
N GLY A 99 5.25 7.37 -12.90
CA GLY A 99 4.70 6.06 -12.59
C GLY A 99 5.72 4.94 -12.35
N TRP A 100 5.55 4.27 -11.22
CA TRP A 100 5.78 2.83 -11.08
C TRP A 100 4.49 2.05 -11.43
N GLY A 101 3.66 2.60 -12.32
CA GLY A 101 2.55 1.93 -12.97
C GLY A 101 3.01 1.48 -14.34
N GLY A 102 2.82 0.20 -14.68
CA GLY A 102 3.25 -0.37 -15.96
C GLY A 102 2.68 0.34 -17.19
N ALA A 103 3.09 -0.12 -18.38
CA ALA A 103 2.71 0.43 -19.68
C ALA A 103 1.21 0.75 -19.76
N GLY A 104 0.88 2.04 -19.83
CA GLY A 104 -0.47 2.56 -19.96
C GLY A 104 -0.46 4.07 -20.05
N ASP A 105 -1.44 4.63 -20.76
CA ASP A 105 -1.71 6.06 -20.95
C ASP A 105 -2.27 6.75 -19.68
N GLY A 106 -2.36 6.03 -18.56
CA GLY A 106 -2.93 6.50 -17.30
C GLY A 106 -4.45 6.60 -17.29
N THR A 107 -5.15 6.27 -18.39
CA THR A 107 -6.61 6.39 -18.50
C THR A 107 -7.35 5.15 -18.00
N ARG A 108 -6.63 4.04 -17.81
CA ARG A 108 -7.17 2.70 -17.52
C ARG A 108 -6.63 2.18 -16.18
N SER A 109 -7.48 1.49 -15.42
CA SER A 109 -7.03 0.80 -14.22
C SER A 109 -6.13 -0.41 -14.55
N ARG A 110 -5.32 -0.86 -13.58
CA ARG A 110 -4.45 -2.05 -13.76
C ARG A 110 -5.24 -3.29 -14.16
N ASP A 111 -6.46 -3.45 -13.63
CA ASP A 111 -7.32 -4.60 -13.94
C ASP A 111 -7.89 -4.50 -15.36
N GLU A 112 -8.19 -3.29 -15.85
CA GLU A 112 -8.57 -3.06 -17.25
C GLU A 112 -7.43 -3.43 -18.21
N LEU A 113 -6.19 -3.05 -17.91
CA LEU A 113 -5.03 -3.41 -18.72
C LEU A 113 -4.81 -4.93 -18.77
N ARG A 114 -4.97 -5.62 -17.62
CA ARG A 114 -4.90 -7.08 -17.57
C ARG A 114 -6.02 -7.73 -18.40
N ALA A 115 -7.24 -7.18 -18.34
CA ALA A 115 -8.38 -7.68 -19.11
C ALA A 115 -8.18 -7.49 -20.62
N LEU A 116 -7.63 -6.34 -21.05
CA LEU A 116 -7.27 -6.09 -22.46
C LEU A 116 -6.21 -7.08 -22.95
N ALA A 117 -5.19 -7.36 -22.14
CA ALA A 117 -4.17 -8.36 -22.46
C ALA A 117 -4.75 -9.77 -22.65
N VAL A 118 -5.77 -10.17 -21.85
CA VAL A 118 -6.46 -11.47 -22.02
C VAL A 118 -7.20 -11.53 -23.36
N LEU A 119 -7.76 -10.42 -23.83
CA LEU A 119 -8.43 -10.32 -25.13
C LEU A 119 -7.45 -10.08 -26.29
N GLY A 120 -6.16 -9.88 -26.01
CA GLY A 120 -5.13 -9.57 -27.00
C GLY A 120 -5.25 -8.17 -27.60
N LEU A 121 -5.77 -7.21 -26.83
CA LEU A 121 -5.97 -5.83 -27.24
C LEU A 121 -4.94 -4.88 -26.59
N GLU A 122 -4.64 -3.79 -27.28
CA GLU A 122 -3.80 -2.71 -26.76
C GLU A 122 -4.57 -1.80 -25.78
N SER A 123 -3.83 -0.98 -25.02
CA SER A 123 -4.38 -0.13 -23.96
C SER A 123 -5.35 0.94 -24.48
N ASP A 124 -5.20 1.35 -25.74
CA ASP A 124 -6.01 2.36 -26.43
C ASP A 124 -7.26 1.78 -27.10
N ALA A 125 -7.52 0.46 -26.97
CA ALA A 125 -8.65 -0.18 -27.63
C ALA A 125 -10.01 0.39 -27.18
N ASP A 126 -10.84 0.71 -28.17
CA ASP A 126 -12.22 1.15 -28.00
C ASP A 126 -13.14 0.00 -27.54
N PHE A 127 -14.24 0.35 -26.88
CA PHE A 127 -15.17 -0.65 -26.35
C PHE A 127 -15.84 -1.51 -27.44
N ASP A 128 -16.01 -0.98 -28.67
CA ASP A 128 -16.52 -1.78 -29.78
C ASP A 128 -15.49 -2.79 -30.32
N MET A 129 -14.19 -2.50 -30.21
CA MET A 129 -13.12 -3.48 -30.47
C MET A 129 -13.14 -4.58 -29.41
N VAL A 130 -13.34 -4.21 -28.13
CA VAL A 130 -13.51 -5.16 -27.02
C VAL A 130 -14.68 -6.12 -27.27
N LYS A 131 -15.85 -5.61 -27.67
CA LYS A 131 -17.02 -6.47 -28.00
C LYS A 131 -16.73 -7.41 -29.17
N THR A 132 -16.04 -6.92 -30.19
CA THR A 132 -15.72 -7.71 -31.39
C THR A 132 -14.75 -8.84 -31.06
N ALA A 133 -13.67 -8.54 -30.35
CA ALA A 133 -12.68 -9.52 -29.89
C ALA A 133 -13.32 -10.57 -28.96
N TRP A 134 -14.14 -10.14 -28.00
CA TRP A 134 -14.87 -11.04 -27.11
C TRP A 134 -15.77 -12.02 -27.88
N ARG A 135 -16.58 -11.54 -28.84
CA ARG A 135 -17.45 -12.43 -29.65
C ARG A 135 -16.64 -13.45 -30.45
N ALA A 136 -15.53 -13.04 -31.03
CA ALA A 136 -14.66 -13.93 -31.80
C ALA A 136 -14.04 -15.01 -30.89
N LEU A 137 -13.46 -14.61 -29.76
CA LEU A 137 -12.84 -15.53 -28.81
C LEU A 137 -13.84 -16.45 -28.13
N ALA A 138 -15.04 -15.96 -27.81
CA ALA A 138 -16.12 -16.75 -27.22
C ALA A 138 -16.61 -17.84 -28.17
N LYS A 139 -16.74 -17.53 -29.48
CA LYS A 139 -17.13 -18.52 -30.49
C LYS A 139 -16.07 -19.61 -30.64
N THR A 140 -14.79 -19.22 -30.68
CA THR A 140 -13.66 -20.16 -30.85
C THR A 140 -13.49 -21.07 -29.63
N ASN A 141 -13.68 -20.55 -28.41
CA ASN A 141 -13.49 -21.29 -27.16
C ASN A 141 -14.81 -21.84 -26.57
N HIS A 142 -15.92 -21.83 -27.33
CA HIS A 142 -17.22 -22.25 -26.82
C HIS A 142 -17.21 -23.74 -26.41
N PRO A 143 -17.81 -24.13 -25.27
CA PRO A 143 -17.81 -25.51 -24.79
C PRO A 143 -18.54 -26.49 -25.71
N ASP A 144 -19.47 -26.01 -26.54
CA ASP A 144 -20.16 -26.84 -27.54
C ASP A 144 -19.25 -27.23 -28.72
N VAL A 145 -18.33 -26.33 -29.12
CA VAL A 145 -17.37 -26.60 -30.20
C VAL A 145 -16.16 -27.37 -29.67
N ASN A 146 -15.76 -27.12 -28.42
CA ASN A 146 -14.61 -27.75 -27.77
C ASN A 146 -15.04 -28.69 -26.63
N ARG A 147 -15.93 -29.63 -26.95
CA ARG A 147 -16.47 -30.55 -25.95
C ARG A 147 -15.36 -31.45 -25.40
N GLY A 148 -15.08 -31.34 -24.09
CA GLY A 148 -14.08 -32.15 -23.39
C GLY A 148 -12.67 -31.54 -23.32
N ASP A 149 -12.45 -30.34 -23.87
CA ASP A 149 -11.18 -29.62 -23.73
C ASP A 149 -11.18 -28.72 -22.49
N ALA A 150 -10.44 -29.13 -21.45
CA ALA A 150 -10.31 -28.36 -20.21
C ALA A 150 -9.59 -27.01 -20.42
N ALA A 151 -8.65 -26.93 -21.36
CA ALA A 151 -7.92 -25.69 -21.64
C ALA A 151 -8.80 -24.67 -22.36
N ALA A 152 -9.67 -25.12 -23.27
CA ALA A 152 -10.67 -24.24 -23.91
C ALA A 152 -11.68 -23.71 -22.88
N ALA A 153 -12.10 -24.53 -21.91
CA ALA A 153 -12.98 -24.11 -20.83
C ALA A 153 -12.34 -23.04 -19.91
N GLU A 154 -11.08 -23.24 -19.52
CA GLU A 154 -10.32 -22.25 -18.72
C GLU A 154 -10.15 -20.93 -19.48
N ARG A 155 -9.79 -20.99 -20.77
CA ARG A 155 -9.70 -19.80 -21.63
C ARG A 155 -11.04 -19.08 -21.75
N PHE A 156 -12.13 -19.82 -21.93
CA PHE A 156 -13.47 -19.24 -22.01
C PHE A 156 -13.84 -18.49 -20.71
N GLN A 157 -13.56 -19.08 -19.55
CA GLN A 157 -13.77 -18.42 -18.26
C GLN A 157 -12.94 -17.13 -18.12
N ALA A 158 -11.65 -17.17 -18.51
CA ALA A 158 -10.80 -15.99 -18.51
C ALA A 158 -11.32 -14.88 -19.45
N ILE A 159 -11.79 -15.24 -20.64
CA ILE A 159 -12.38 -14.32 -21.61
C ILE A 159 -13.66 -13.67 -21.05
N GLN A 160 -14.53 -14.43 -20.38
CA GLN A 160 -15.74 -13.88 -19.77
C GLN A 160 -15.39 -12.90 -18.63
N ALA A 161 -14.49 -13.30 -17.73
CA ALA A 161 -14.04 -12.45 -16.63
C ALA A 161 -13.41 -11.14 -17.13
N ALA A 162 -12.58 -11.20 -18.18
CA ALA A 162 -11.99 -10.02 -18.80
C ALA A 162 -13.05 -9.08 -19.39
N TYR A 163 -14.05 -9.61 -20.09
CA TYR A 163 -15.13 -8.81 -20.66
C TYR A 163 -15.99 -8.14 -19.57
N GLU A 164 -16.28 -8.84 -18.47
CA GLU A 164 -17.04 -8.26 -17.35
C GLU A 164 -16.32 -7.07 -16.70
N VAL A 165 -15.00 -7.16 -16.50
CA VAL A 165 -14.19 -6.06 -15.97
C VAL A 165 -14.26 -4.84 -16.89
N LEU A 166 -14.10 -5.04 -18.19
CA LEU A 166 -14.13 -3.96 -19.18
C LEU A 166 -15.52 -3.35 -19.34
N ARG A 167 -16.58 -4.18 -19.32
CA ARG A 167 -17.97 -3.74 -19.35
C ARG A 167 -18.31 -2.89 -18.13
N ALA A 168 -17.93 -3.34 -16.93
CA ALA A 168 -18.16 -2.59 -15.70
C ALA A 168 -17.36 -1.27 -15.67
N ALA A 169 -16.16 -1.25 -16.23
CA ALA A 169 -15.38 -0.02 -16.39
C ALA A 169 -16.07 0.97 -17.32
N GLU A 170 -16.61 0.49 -18.45
CA GLU A 170 -17.36 1.34 -19.38
C GLU A 170 -18.65 1.88 -18.77
N GLU A 171 -19.43 1.04 -18.09
CA GLU A 171 -20.64 1.44 -17.38
C GLU A 171 -20.35 2.55 -16.34
N ARG A 172 -19.25 2.45 -15.59
CA ARG A 172 -18.81 3.49 -14.64
C ARG A 172 -18.45 4.82 -15.32
N ARG A 173 -17.94 4.79 -16.55
CA ARG A 173 -17.58 5.99 -17.32
C ARG A 173 -18.81 6.65 -17.92
N THR A 174 -19.74 5.86 -18.44
CA THR A 174 -20.94 6.37 -19.09
C THR A 174 -22.00 6.82 -18.09
N GLN A 175 -22.08 6.20 -16.91
CA GLN A 175 -23.08 6.54 -15.91
C GLN A 175 -22.57 7.66 -14.99
N PRO A 176 -23.10 8.90 -15.09
CA PRO A 176 -22.71 9.96 -14.16
C PRO A 176 -23.09 9.56 -12.73
N SER A 177 -22.21 9.84 -11.79
CA SER A 177 -22.45 9.60 -10.36
C SER A 177 -23.79 10.21 -9.97
N ARG A 178 -24.78 9.38 -9.64
CA ARG A 178 -25.97 9.86 -8.94
C ARG A 178 -25.48 10.35 -7.58
N ALA A 179 -25.31 11.66 -7.45
CA ALA A 179 -25.02 12.30 -6.19
C ALA A 179 -26.05 11.82 -5.17
N ARG A 180 -25.56 11.23 -4.07
CA ARG A 180 -26.35 10.87 -2.90
C ARG A 180 -26.68 12.12 -2.11
#